data_AF-A0A6N9QGD9-F1
#
_entry.id   AF-A0A6N9QGD9-F1
#
_cell.length_a   1.000
_cell.length_b   1.000
_cell.length_c   1.000
_cell.angle_alpha   90.00
_cell.angle_beta   90.00
_cell.angle_gamma   90.00
#
_symmetry.space_group_name_H-M   'P 1'
#
loop_
_entity.id
_entity.type
_entity.pdbx_description
1 polymer ?
#
loop_
_entity_poly.entity_id
_entity_poly.type
_entity_poly.pdbx_seq_one_letter_code
_entity_poly.pdbx_strand_id
1 'polypeptide(L)'
;MEQFQEVIRQMIALFDEYLPLEEKKLKAVTENDLVTLENCMTQEQAVVLKLRGLEKKREDAQQANGWGGKRFREILELVPEEQKAEFQQLFEELERSIGLFQSANSSAMDTMNINLRQIGKAIKSKDPNGAYNQEGAAVKMDRPLTSRRV
;
A
#
# COMPACT_ATOMS: atom_id res chain seq x y z
N MET A 1 1.04 -13.78 27.74
CA MET A 1 1.29 -14.43 26.44
C MET A 1 0.04 -14.50 25.58
N GLU A 2 -1.11 -14.92 26.11
CA GLU A 2 -2.40 -14.96 25.38
C GLU A 2 -2.78 -13.63 24.70
N GLN A 3 -2.64 -12.50 25.41
CA GLN A 3 -2.91 -11.17 24.84
C GLN A 3 -2.06 -10.88 23.59
N PHE A 4 -0.80 -11.33 23.57
CA PHE A 4 0.07 -11.12 22.41
C PHE A 4 -0.38 -11.99 21.24
N GLN A 5 -0.66 -13.28 21.48
CA GLN A 5 -1.23 -14.16 20.44
C GLN A 5 -2.54 -13.61 19.87
N GLU A 6 -3.40 -13.06 20.72
CA GLU A 6 -4.67 -12.46 20.32
C GLU A 6 -4.47 -11.24 19.42
N VAL A 7 -3.49 -10.38 19.74
CA VAL A 7 -3.16 -9.26 18.85
C VAL A 7 -2.63 -9.76 17.50
N ILE A 8 -1.80 -10.80 17.48
CA ILE A 8 -1.32 -11.41 16.22
C ILE A 8 -2.49 -11.96 15.40
N ARG A 9 -3.44 -12.66 16.02
CA ARG A 9 -4.68 -13.13 15.37
C ARG A 9 -5.51 -11.99 14.80
N GLN A 10 -5.65 -10.88 15.53
CA GLN A 10 -6.34 -9.69 15.04
C GLN A 10 -5.62 -9.04 13.85
N MET A 11 -4.28 -9.05 13.83
CA MET A 11 -3.51 -8.55 12.70
C MET A 11 -3.67 -9.44 11.47
N ILE A 12 -3.63 -10.77 11.63
CA ILE A 12 -3.91 -11.74 10.55
C ILE A 12 -5.29 -11.46 9.96
N ALA A 13 -6.32 -11.43 10.83
CA ALA A 13 -7.70 -11.19 10.40
C ALA A 13 -7.86 -9.83 9.69
N LEU A 14 -7.15 -8.80 10.13
CA LEU A 14 -7.12 -7.51 9.45
C LEU A 14 -6.58 -7.67 8.02
N PHE A 15 -5.40 -8.27 7.84
CA PHE A 15 -4.83 -8.45 6.50
C PHE A 15 -5.71 -9.30 5.58
N ASP A 16 -6.32 -10.37 6.11
CA ASP A 16 -7.21 -11.23 5.34
C ASP A 16 -8.53 -10.53 4.96
N GLU A 17 -9.10 -9.72 5.87
CA GLU A 17 -10.31 -8.93 5.62
C GLU A 17 -10.09 -7.87 4.52
N TYR A 18 -8.88 -7.29 4.45
CA TYR A 18 -8.57 -6.20 3.52
C TYR A 18 -7.83 -6.65 2.26
N LEU A 19 -7.44 -7.91 2.13
CA LEU A 19 -6.91 -8.43 0.86
C LEU A 19 -7.88 -8.24 -0.32
N PRO A 20 -9.21 -8.50 -0.20
CA PRO A 20 -10.16 -8.24 -1.27
C PRO A 20 -10.27 -6.75 -1.66
N LEU A 21 -9.95 -5.83 -0.73
CA LEU A 21 -9.92 -4.40 -1.01
C LEU A 21 -8.78 -4.05 -1.98
N GLU A 22 -7.60 -4.63 -1.78
CA GLU A 22 -6.45 -4.45 -2.69
C GLU A 22 -6.71 -5.08 -4.06
N GLU A 23 -7.35 -6.25 -4.12
CA GLU A 23 -7.77 -6.86 -5.39
C GLU A 23 -8.79 -5.99 -6.13
N LYS A 24 -9.77 -5.43 -5.41
CA LYS A 24 -10.76 -4.50 -5.96
C LYS A 24 -10.10 -3.23 -6.51
N LYS A 25 -9.11 -2.69 -5.79
CA LYS A 25 -8.33 -1.54 -6.24
C LYS A 25 -7.54 -1.85 -7.51
N LEU A 26 -6.85 -2.99 -7.57
CA LEU A 26 -6.15 -3.43 -8.79
C LEU A 26 -7.10 -3.50 -9.99
N LYS A 27 -8.31 -4.04 -9.80
CA LYS A 27 -9.34 -4.07 -10.85
C LYS A 27 -9.77 -2.67 -11.28
N ALA A 28 -10.07 -1.77 -10.33
CA ALA A 28 -10.47 -0.39 -10.62
C ALA A 28 -9.39 0.38 -11.39
N VAL A 29 -8.11 0.17 -11.06
CA VAL A 29 -6.98 0.75 -11.80
C VAL A 29 -6.95 0.23 -13.22
N THR A 30 -7.11 -1.08 -13.41
CA THR A 30 -7.09 -1.71 -14.73
C THR A 30 -8.24 -1.22 -15.62
N GLU A 31 -9.41 -0.98 -15.03
CA GLU A 31 -10.61 -0.51 -15.72
C GLU A 31 -10.68 1.03 -15.87
N ASN A 32 -9.71 1.77 -15.32
CA ASN A 32 -9.71 3.24 -15.20
C ASN A 32 -10.96 3.79 -14.48
N ASP A 33 -11.52 3.03 -13.53
CA ASP A 33 -12.64 3.45 -12.70
C ASP A 33 -12.13 4.29 -11.52
N LEU A 34 -12.07 5.60 -11.73
CA LEU A 34 -11.60 6.57 -10.73
C LEU A 34 -12.49 6.61 -9.49
N VAL A 35 -13.80 6.42 -9.64
CA VAL A 35 -14.74 6.49 -8.52
C VAL A 35 -14.53 5.30 -7.59
N THR A 36 -14.42 4.09 -8.14
CA THR A 36 -14.12 2.91 -7.34
C THR A 36 -12.73 3.00 -6.71
N LEU A 37 -11.73 3.51 -7.45
CA LEU A 37 -10.39 3.71 -6.93
C LEU A 37 -10.36 4.65 -5.71
N GLU A 38 -11.02 5.81 -5.80
CA GLU A 38 -11.09 6.78 -4.69
C GLU A 38 -11.76 6.20 -3.44
N ASN A 39 -12.85 5.45 -3.64
CA ASN A 39 -13.52 4.73 -2.55
C ASN A 39 -12.59 3.70 -1.89
N CYS A 40 -11.82 2.95 -2.67
CA CYS A 40 -10.87 1.98 -2.13
C CYS A 40 -9.77 2.66 -1.31
N MET A 41 -9.21 3.77 -1.81
CA MET A 41 -8.19 4.55 -1.08
C MET A 41 -8.72 5.12 0.23
N THR A 42 -9.99 5.53 0.28
CA THR A 42 -10.62 6.00 1.52
C THR A 42 -10.76 4.87 2.55
N GLN A 43 -11.15 3.68 2.10
CA GLN A 43 -11.23 2.49 2.95
C GLN A 43 -9.84 2.09 3.47
N GLU A 44 -8.79 2.13 2.65
CA GLU A 44 -7.40 1.86 3.06
C GLU A 44 -6.93 2.78 4.18
N GLN A 45 -7.30 4.07 4.16
CA GLN A 45 -6.94 4.97 5.26
C GLN A 45 -7.51 4.50 6.60
N ALA A 46 -8.73 3.95 6.61
CA ALA A 46 -9.31 3.37 7.80
C ALA A 46 -8.55 2.11 8.25
N VAL A 47 -8.10 1.27 7.30
CA VAL A 47 -7.26 0.09 7.58
C VAL A 47 -5.93 0.50 8.20
N VAL A 48 -5.26 1.51 7.66
CA VAL A 48 -3.99 2.03 8.19
C VAL A 48 -4.15 2.49 9.64
N LEU A 49 -5.25 3.16 9.99
CA LEU A 49 -5.52 3.57 11.37
C LEU A 49 -5.74 2.35 12.29
N LYS A 50 -6.49 1.34 11.85
CA LYS A 50 -6.69 0.10 12.61
C LYS A 50 -5.37 -0.64 12.82
N LEU A 51 -4.56 -0.78 11.77
CA LEU A 51 -3.25 -1.44 11.82
C LEU A 51 -2.31 -0.74 12.80
N ARG A 52 -2.25 0.60 12.80
CA ARG A 52 -1.47 1.35 13.81
C ARG A 52 -1.92 1.06 15.24
N GLY A 53 -3.23 0.94 15.45
CA GLY A 53 -3.79 0.58 16.74
C GLY A 53 -3.38 -0.83 17.18
N LEU A 54 -3.43 -1.80 16.27
CA LEU A 54 -2.99 -3.18 16.54
C LEU A 54 -1.48 -3.26 16.76
N GLU A 55 -0.68 -2.53 16.00
CA GLU A 55 0.77 -2.50 16.16
C GLU A 55 1.17 -1.98 17.54
N LYS A 56 0.52 -0.92 18.01
CA LYS A 56 0.72 -0.44 19.38
C LYS A 56 0.36 -1.50 20.42
N LYS A 57 -0.80 -2.18 20.27
CA LYS A 57 -1.19 -3.27 21.18
C LYS A 57 -0.20 -4.43 21.14
N ARG A 58 0.38 -4.71 19.98
CA ARG A 58 1.38 -5.77 19.78
C ARG A 58 2.64 -5.43 20.55
N GLU A 59 3.13 -4.20 20.42
CA GLU A 59 4.28 -3.68 21.17
C GLU A 59 4.03 -3.70 22.69
N ASP A 60 2.89 -3.19 23.14
CA ASP A 60 2.51 -3.17 24.56
C ASP A 60 2.45 -4.60 25.14
N ALA A 61 1.81 -5.53 24.42
CA ALA A 61 1.74 -6.93 24.83
C ALA A 61 3.13 -7.57 24.83
N GLN A 62 3.98 -7.26 23.86
CA GLN A 62 5.34 -7.78 23.81
C GLN A 62 6.19 -7.26 24.99
N GLN A 63 6.06 -5.97 25.33
CA GLN A 63 6.71 -5.39 26.50
C GLN A 63 6.24 -6.04 27.81
N ALA A 64 4.94 -6.28 27.97
CA ALA A 64 4.36 -6.91 29.15
C ALA A 64 4.88 -8.34 29.40
N ASN A 65 5.32 -9.04 28.35
CA ASN A 65 5.95 -10.36 28.46
C ASN A 65 7.48 -10.29 28.56
N GLY A 66 8.09 -9.10 28.69
CA GLY A 66 9.54 -8.91 28.76
C GLY A 66 10.26 -9.09 27.42
N TRP A 67 9.53 -9.11 26.31
CA TRP A 67 10.05 -9.35 24.96
C TRP A 67 10.30 -8.07 24.18
N GLY A 68 10.29 -6.90 24.84
CA GLY A 68 10.47 -5.60 24.17
C GLY A 68 11.66 -5.59 23.21
N GLY A 69 11.42 -5.15 21.97
CA GLY A 69 12.43 -5.07 20.90
C GLY A 69 12.90 -6.41 20.32
N LYS A 70 12.37 -7.55 20.77
CA LYS A 70 12.70 -8.88 20.21
C LYS A 70 12.01 -9.08 18.85
N ARG A 71 12.68 -9.79 17.96
CA ARG A 71 12.08 -10.30 16.71
C ARG A 71 11.25 -11.54 17.00
N PHE A 72 10.27 -11.86 16.16
CA PHE A 72 9.42 -13.06 16.35
C PHE A 72 10.22 -14.36 16.47
N ARG A 73 11.31 -14.49 15.70
CA ARG A 73 12.24 -15.64 15.84
C ARG A 73 12.89 -15.72 17.23
N GLU A 74 13.24 -14.58 17.81
CA GLU A 74 13.82 -14.52 19.15
C GLU A 74 12.76 -14.76 20.23
N ILE A 75 11.50 -14.38 19.98
CA ILE A 75 10.37 -14.71 20.87
C ILE A 75 10.14 -16.22 20.90
N LEU A 76 10.25 -16.92 19.77
CA LEU A 76 10.11 -18.38 19.71
C LEU A 76 11.13 -19.12 20.58
N GLU A 77 12.32 -18.55 20.77
CA GLU A 77 13.35 -19.12 21.65
C GLU A 77 13.02 -18.90 23.14
N LEU A 78 12.18 -17.92 23.46
CA LEU A 78 11.83 -17.51 24.83
C LEU A 78 10.50 -18.10 25.34
N VAL A 79 9.61 -18.52 24.43
CA VAL A 79 8.33 -19.13 24.82
C VAL A 79 8.52 -20.56 25.32
N PRO A 80 7.68 -21.04 26.26
CA PRO A 80 7.70 -22.42 26.71
C PRO A 80 7.51 -23.41 25.57
N GLU A 81 8.13 -24.59 25.67
CA GLU A 81 8.12 -25.61 24.62
C GLU A 81 6.69 -26.02 24.22
N GLU A 82 5.78 -26.06 25.19
CA GLU A 82 4.37 -26.42 25.00
C GLU A 82 3.62 -25.43 24.11
N GLN A 83 4.07 -24.17 24.05
CA GLN A 83 3.44 -23.11 23.27
C GLN A 83 4.21 -22.79 21.97
N LYS A 84 5.44 -23.29 21.80
CA LYS A 84 6.27 -23.00 20.61
C LYS A 84 5.56 -23.32 19.31
N ALA A 85 4.89 -24.47 19.23
CA ALA A 85 4.19 -24.88 18.02
C ALA A 85 3.05 -23.91 17.65
N GLU A 86 2.29 -23.43 18.64
CA GLU A 86 1.20 -22.47 18.40
C GLU A 86 1.76 -21.11 17.94
N PHE A 87 2.81 -20.61 18.61
CA PHE A 87 3.47 -19.36 18.22
C PHE A 87 4.08 -19.44 16.82
N GLN A 88 4.70 -20.57 16.49
CA GLN A 88 5.27 -20.82 15.17
C GLN A 88 4.19 -20.71 14.09
N GLN A 89 3.06 -21.39 14.28
CA GLN A 89 1.93 -21.34 13.35
C GLN A 89 1.39 -19.91 13.19
N LEU A 90 1.20 -19.18 14.30
CA LEU A 90 0.73 -17.79 14.26
C LEU A 90 1.68 -16.87 13.51
N PHE A 91 2.99 -17.03 13.69
CA PHE A 91 3.98 -16.20 13.00
C PHE A 91 4.06 -16.53 11.51
N GLU A 92 4.00 -17.80 11.13
CA GLU A 92 3.95 -18.22 9.73
C GLU A 92 2.67 -17.74 9.03
N GLU A 93 1.53 -17.77 9.72
CA GLU A 93 0.26 -17.27 9.19
C GLU A 93 0.29 -15.74 9.00
N LEU A 94 0.80 -15.00 9.99
CA LEU A 94 0.97 -13.55 9.87
C LEU A 94 1.91 -13.19 8.71
N GLU A 95 3.04 -13.88 8.57
CA GLU A 95 3.97 -13.68 7.46
C GLU A 95 3.29 -13.91 6.10
N ARG A 96 2.48 -14.97 6.00
CA ARG A 96 1.70 -15.28 4.80
C ARG A 96 0.70 -14.17 4.45
N SER A 97 -0.13 -13.74 5.42
CA SER A 97 -1.15 -12.71 5.17
C SER A 97 -0.52 -11.36 4.80
N ILE A 98 0.58 -10.97 5.45
CA ILE A 98 1.35 -9.78 5.08
C ILE A 98 1.91 -9.91 3.65
N GLY A 99 2.49 -11.06 3.32
CA GLY A 99 3.06 -11.30 1.99
C GLY A 99 2.02 -11.20 0.87
N LEU A 100 0.84 -11.79 1.06
CA LEU A 100 -0.28 -11.69 0.12
C LEU A 100 -0.74 -10.24 -0.06
N PHE A 101 -0.92 -9.51 1.04
CA PHE A 101 -1.30 -8.10 1.03
C PHE A 101 -0.27 -7.23 0.28
N GLN A 102 1.02 -7.40 0.58
CA GLN A 102 2.09 -6.65 -0.09
C GLN A 102 2.16 -6.93 -1.59
N SER A 103 1.97 -8.20 -2.00
CA SER A 103 1.93 -8.59 -3.40
C SER A 103 0.79 -7.93 -4.17
N ALA A 104 -0.42 -7.95 -3.59
CA ALA A 104 -1.60 -7.31 -4.19
C ALA A 104 -1.41 -5.79 -4.33
N ASN A 105 -0.95 -5.13 -3.25
CA ASN A 105 -0.72 -3.69 -3.25
C ASN A 105 0.39 -3.28 -4.24
N SER A 106 1.49 -4.03 -4.33
CA SER A 106 2.56 -3.76 -5.31
C SER A 106 2.04 -3.86 -6.74
N SER A 107 1.21 -4.86 -7.04
CA SER A 107 0.60 -5.05 -8.36
C SER A 107 -0.30 -3.87 -8.75
N ALA A 108 -1.09 -3.37 -7.80
CA ALA A 108 -1.92 -2.18 -8.00
C ALA A 108 -1.07 -0.93 -8.28
N MET A 109 0.00 -0.70 -7.50
CA MET A 109 0.93 0.42 -7.71
C MET A 109 1.61 0.36 -9.07
N ASP A 110 2.10 -0.81 -9.48
CA ASP A 110 2.76 -0.98 -10.77
C ASP A 110 1.81 -0.66 -11.93
N THR A 111 0.56 -1.11 -11.84
CA THR A 111 -0.45 -0.84 -12.86
C THR A 111 -0.83 0.65 -12.89
N MET A 112 -0.97 1.30 -11.73
CA MET A 112 -1.18 2.76 -11.66
C MET A 112 -0.03 3.53 -12.34
N ASN A 113 1.22 3.12 -12.06
CA ASN A 113 2.40 3.74 -12.65
C ASN A 113 2.42 3.57 -14.19
N ILE A 114 2.01 2.40 -14.70
CA ILE A 114 1.87 2.16 -16.14
C ILE A 114 0.80 3.09 -16.74
N ASN A 115 -0.38 3.17 -16.12
CA ASN A 115 -1.49 4.00 -16.60
C ASN A 115 -1.10 5.49 -16.63
N LEU A 116 -0.46 5.99 -15.57
CA LEU A 116 0.04 7.37 -15.50
C LEU A 116 1.07 7.66 -16.60
N ARG A 117 1.98 6.72 -16.89
CA ARG A 117 2.94 6.86 -18.00
C ARG A 117 2.24 6.92 -19.36
N GLN A 118 1.19 6.13 -19.57
CA GLN A 118 0.40 6.16 -20.80
C GLN A 118 -0.34 7.49 -20.97
N ILE A 119 -0.99 7.98 -19.90
CA ILE A 119 -1.65 9.29 -19.88
C ILE A 119 -0.63 10.40 -20.20
N GLY A 120 0.55 10.37 -19.55
CA GLY A 120 1.62 11.33 -19.81
C GLY A 120 2.11 11.32 -21.27
N LYS A 121 2.20 10.13 -21.90
CA LYS A 121 2.52 10.02 -23.34
C LYS A 121 1.41 10.59 -24.22
N ALA A 122 0.14 10.31 -23.91
CA ALA A 122 -1.01 10.79 -24.67
C ALA A 122 -1.18 12.33 -24.60
N ILE A 123 -0.89 12.93 -23.43
CA ILE A 123 -0.86 14.38 -23.28
C ILE A 123 0.25 14.98 -24.16
N LYS A 124 1.46 14.42 -24.12
CA LYS A 124 2.59 14.87 -24.96
C LYS A 124 2.31 14.73 -26.46
N SER A 125 1.64 13.66 -26.89
CA SER A 125 1.35 13.44 -28.31
C SER A 125 0.22 14.33 -28.84
N LYS A 126 -0.69 14.79 -27.97
CA LYS A 126 -1.75 15.76 -28.33
C LYS A 126 -1.25 17.20 -28.39
N ASP A 127 -0.06 17.49 -27.85
CA ASP A 127 0.55 18.81 -27.90
C ASP A 127 2.05 18.77 -28.25
N PRO A 128 2.41 18.41 -29.50
CA PRO A 128 3.81 18.34 -29.93
C PRO A 128 4.52 19.70 -29.99
N ASN A 129 3.76 20.81 -29.84
CA ASN A 129 4.24 22.20 -29.91
C ASN A 129 3.78 23.02 -28.70
N GLY A 130 3.57 22.35 -27.56
CA GLY A 130 2.90 22.94 -26.41
C GLY A 130 3.49 24.26 -25.97
N ALA A 131 2.60 25.20 -25.71
CA ALA A 131 2.95 26.55 -25.28
C ALA A 131 3.73 26.57 -23.97
N TYR A 132 3.86 25.44 -23.25
CA TYR A 132 4.53 25.33 -21.96
C TYR A 132 5.43 24.09 -21.87
N ASN A 133 6.61 24.24 -21.25
CA ASN A 133 7.58 23.18 -21.03
C ASN A 133 7.25 22.34 -19.76
N GLN A 134 8.10 21.37 -19.41
CA GLN A 134 7.87 20.46 -18.26
C GLN A 134 7.82 21.14 -16.88
N GLU A 135 8.21 22.40 -16.78
CA GLU A 135 8.15 23.22 -15.55
C GLU A 135 6.95 24.19 -15.56
N GLY A 136 6.11 24.14 -16.60
CA GLY A 136 4.98 25.05 -16.76
C GLY A 136 5.38 26.44 -17.27
N ALA A 137 6.61 26.62 -17.76
CA ALA A 137 7.08 27.89 -18.33
C ALA A 137 6.77 27.95 -19.83
N ALA A 138 6.37 29.13 -20.32
CA ALA A 138 5.97 29.29 -21.71
C ALA A 138 7.13 29.01 -22.67
N VAL A 139 6.94 28.13 -23.66
CA VAL A 139 7.89 27.87 -24.74
C VAL A 139 7.92 29.10 -25.65
N LYS A 140 9.10 29.71 -25.81
CA LYS A 140 9.26 30.86 -26.71
C LYS A 140 8.92 30.43 -28.14
N MET A 141 7.81 30.94 -28.67
CA MET A 141 7.51 30.86 -30.09
C MET A 141 8.36 31.90 -30.84
N ASP A 142 9.19 31.44 -31.79
CA ASP A 142 10.12 32.29 -32.56
C ASP A 142 9.43 33.32 -33.49
N ARG A 143 8.10 33.29 -33.61
CA ARG A 143 7.33 34.32 -34.33
C ARG A 143 6.01 34.65 -33.64
N PRO A 144 5.73 35.94 -33.36
CA PRO A 144 4.41 36.37 -32.94
C PRO A 144 3.37 36.13 -34.05
N LEU A 145 2.19 35.63 -33.66
CA LEU A 145 1.01 35.40 -34.52
C LEU A 145 0.52 36.67 -35.26
N THR A 146 0.99 37.85 -34.87
CA THR A 146 0.56 39.16 -35.39
C THR A 146 1.46 39.70 -36.51
N SER A 147 2.49 38.97 -36.95
CA SER A 147 3.31 39.42 -38.08
C SER A 147 2.54 39.28 -39.40
N ARG A 148 1.78 40.33 -39.76
CA ARG A 148 1.25 40.50 -41.12
C ARG A 148 2.44 40.76 -42.06
N ARG A 149 2.57 39.93 -43.09
CA ARG A 149 3.40 40.25 -44.27
C ARG A 149 2.87 41.55 -44.88
N VAL A 150 3.69 42.58 -44.89
CA VAL A 150 3.63 43.65 -45.89
C VAL A 150 4.62 43.28 -46.99
#